data_AF-A0A2V7RCU6-F1
#
_entry.id   AF-A0A2V7RCU6-F1
#
_cell.length_a   1.000
_cell.length_b   1.000
_cell.length_c   1.000
_cell.angle_alpha   90.00
_cell.angle_beta   90.00
_cell.angle_gamma   90.00
#
_symmetry.space_group_name_H-M   'P 1'
#
loop_
_entity.id
_entity.type
_entity.pdbx_description
1 polymer ?
#
loop_
_entity_poly.entity_id
_entity_poly.type
_entity_poly.pdbx_seq_one_letter_code
_entity_poly.pdbx_strand_id
1 'polypeptide(L)'
;MGAARTCTVLGLATATAYQFQVVAFRGTLNVNAVFGNLSNVASGTTGTSTAPVASVTVNPASATLPVGATQQFAATLRDASGNLLTGRSVAWASDNLPVATVNTAGLVTGVLAGPATITATSEGQSGTSAVTVASGSSGSSNEPPGMILINEQPWNCLSCNGWNYRADAGWADIQTDAAAPKSPSSVLRVVFPTTMPRDNGPSNEWIYFANPNFWHEIYVSYWIKWGDPWDARDQGAKISFMWAQGGSYIYAVQVAGVAPYHVGMVVGWPPYGYSYGDGGVWHPNVTTTSVVTGQWYFVEEYFKYPTLPGGSDGIIRWWVNGTLNGDFRNVVYPADLGFEQFEFPFTHQATPLAQSYVYVDHTHLSGRP
;
A
#
# COMPACT_ATOMS: atom_id res chain seq x y z
N MET A 1 75.21 6.23 14.48
CA MET A 1 73.96 5.95 13.75
C MET A 1 72.94 5.42 14.74
N GLY A 2 71.67 5.84 14.63
CA GLY A 2 70.55 5.05 15.16
C GLY A 2 69.88 5.51 16.46
N ALA A 3 69.87 6.80 16.82
CA ALA A 3 68.97 7.26 17.89
C ALA A 3 67.53 7.32 17.36
N ALA A 4 66.63 6.55 17.95
CA ALA A 4 65.20 6.66 17.66
C ALA A 4 64.73 8.09 17.92
N ARG A 5 64.00 8.66 16.96
CA ARG A 5 63.37 9.99 17.09
C ARG A 5 61.86 9.79 17.08
N THR A 6 61.20 10.28 18.11
CA THR A 6 59.74 10.27 18.20
C THR A 6 59.21 11.62 17.76
N CYS A 7 58.18 11.61 16.91
CA CYS A 7 57.42 12.79 16.54
C CYS A 7 55.97 12.57 16.96
N THR A 8 55.41 13.51 17.73
CA THR A 8 54.01 13.48 18.12
C THR A 8 53.25 14.46 17.25
N VAL A 9 52.28 13.97 16.48
CA VAL A 9 51.35 14.81 15.71
C VAL A 9 50.09 14.99 16.54
N LEU A 10 49.77 16.24 16.88
CA LEU A 10 48.58 16.61 17.65
C LEU A 10 47.47 17.12 16.74
N GLY A 11 46.22 17.09 17.22
CA GLY A 11 45.08 17.65 16.49
C GLY A 11 44.54 16.78 15.35
N LEU A 12 44.88 15.49 15.32
CA LEU A 12 44.30 14.54 14.37
C LEU A 12 42.83 14.27 14.73
N ALA A 13 41.97 14.20 13.71
CA ALA A 13 40.57 13.81 13.90
C ALA A 13 40.49 12.36 14.36
N THR A 14 39.53 12.03 15.22
CA THR A 14 39.32 10.68 15.75
C THR A 14 38.78 9.73 14.69
N ALA A 15 38.98 8.42 14.87
CA ALA A 15 38.56 7.36 13.94
C ALA A 15 38.95 7.60 12.47
N THR A 16 40.02 8.37 12.24
CA THR A 16 40.46 8.78 10.90
C THR A 16 41.80 8.12 10.61
N ALA A 17 41.90 7.52 9.42
CA ALA A 17 43.15 6.93 8.94
C ALA A 17 44.06 8.04 8.40
N TYR A 18 45.30 8.05 8.88
CA TYR A 18 46.33 8.97 8.43
C TYR A 18 47.53 8.20 7.89
N GLN A 19 48.23 8.83 6.95
CA GLN A 19 49.51 8.39 6.44
C GLN A 19 50.52 9.52 6.64
N PHE A 20 51.70 9.18 7.15
CA PHE A 20 52.79 10.11 7.42
C PHE A 20 54.07 9.61 6.74
N GLN A 21 54.83 10.56 6.20
CA GLN A 21 56.21 10.37 5.77
C GLN A 21 57.06 11.45 6.42
N VAL A 22 58.32 11.13 6.71
CA VAL A 22 59.30 12.09 7.21
C VAL A 22 60.35 12.34 6.13
N VAL A 23 60.89 13.55 6.11
CA VAL A 23 61.98 13.94 5.20
C VAL A 23 63.09 14.59 6.01
N ALA A 24 64.33 14.15 5.78
CA ALA A 24 65.49 14.81 6.35
C ALA A 24 65.78 16.10 5.57
N PHE A 25 66.19 17.17 6.26
CA PHE A 25 66.64 18.40 5.64
C PHE A 25 67.93 18.92 6.28
N ARG A 26 68.68 19.73 5.55
CA ARG A 26 69.80 20.55 6.07
C ARG A 26 69.48 22.03 5.87
N GLY A 27 70.11 22.91 6.65
CA GLY A 27 69.84 24.36 6.64
C GLY A 27 68.80 24.76 7.68
N THR A 28 68.33 26.02 7.60
CA THR A 28 67.30 26.58 8.46
C THR A 28 65.93 26.45 7.78
N LEU A 29 64.97 25.82 8.48
CA LEU A 29 63.60 25.67 7.99
C LEU A 29 63.01 27.04 7.60
N ASN A 30 62.32 27.11 6.46
CA ASN A 30 61.76 28.34 5.87
C ASN A 30 62.78 29.42 5.45
N VAL A 31 64.08 29.13 5.42
CA VAL A 31 65.11 30.07 4.93
C VAL A 31 65.91 29.47 3.78
N ASN A 32 66.62 28.36 4.03
CA ASN A 32 67.51 27.72 3.06
C ASN A 32 67.53 26.19 3.21
N ALA A 33 66.39 25.62 3.65
CA ALA A 33 66.26 24.19 3.84
C ALA A 33 66.38 23.43 2.51
N VAL A 34 67.28 22.45 2.45
CA VAL A 34 67.38 21.48 1.35
C VAL A 34 66.89 20.13 1.86
N PHE A 35 65.80 19.64 1.27
CA PHE A 35 65.15 18.39 1.63
C PHE A 35 65.75 17.20 0.86
N GLY A 36 65.87 16.05 1.53
CA GLY A 36 66.23 14.77 0.92
C GLY A 36 65.01 13.99 0.42
N ASN A 37 65.18 12.68 0.26
CA ASN A 37 64.08 11.78 -0.11
C ASN A 37 63.11 11.56 1.07
N LEU A 38 61.84 11.30 0.75
CA LEU A 38 60.82 10.90 1.72
C LEU A 38 61.13 9.50 2.27
N SER A 39 60.78 9.27 3.53
CA SER A 39 60.77 7.94 4.14
C SER A 39 59.69 7.03 3.53
N ASN A 40 59.68 5.76 3.95
CA ASN A 40 58.49 4.92 3.81
C ASN A 40 57.27 5.55 4.50
N VAL A 41 56.08 5.15 4.07
CA VAL A 41 54.81 5.58 4.65
C VAL A 41 54.58 4.84 5.97
N ALA A 42 54.30 5.60 7.04
CA ALA A 42 53.71 5.10 8.27
C ALA A 42 52.21 5.39 8.25
N SER A 43 51.37 4.38 8.45
CA SER A 43 49.92 4.55 8.51
C SER A 43 49.39 4.19 9.89
N GLY A 44 48.36 4.91 10.34
CA GLY A 44 47.65 4.60 11.57
C GLY A 44 46.26 5.21 11.59
N THR A 45 45.35 4.59 12.35
CA THR A 45 44.01 5.12 12.59
C THR A 45 43.95 5.62 14.02
N THR A 46 43.53 6.87 14.19
CA THR A 46 43.27 7.42 15.53
C THR A 46 42.14 6.67 16.22
N GLY A 47 42.21 6.55 17.54
CA GLY A 47 41.11 5.96 18.32
C GLY A 47 39.80 6.73 18.15
N THR A 48 38.69 6.11 18.52
CA THR A 48 37.41 6.81 18.67
C THR A 48 37.54 7.88 19.76
N SER A 49 36.89 9.03 19.56
CA SER A 49 36.85 10.08 20.58
C SER A 49 36.31 9.53 21.90
N THR A 50 36.82 10.01 23.04
CA THR A 50 36.27 9.75 24.38
C THR A 50 35.37 10.88 24.87
N ALA A 51 35.20 11.96 24.09
CA ALA A 51 34.30 13.04 24.44
C ALA A 51 32.85 12.53 24.49
N PRO A 52 32.04 12.96 25.47
CA PRO A 52 30.64 12.56 25.54
C PRO A 52 29.85 13.10 24.34
N VAL A 53 28.79 12.39 23.94
CA VAL A 53 27.82 12.94 22.99
C VAL A 53 27.15 14.16 23.61
N ALA A 54 27.15 15.28 22.88
CA ALA A 54 26.46 16.51 23.27
C ALA A 54 25.21 16.78 22.42
N SER A 55 25.14 16.23 21.19
CA SER A 55 23.96 16.36 20.34
C SER A 55 23.76 15.15 19.41
N VAL A 56 22.50 14.89 19.10
CA VAL A 56 22.05 13.86 18.14
C VAL A 56 21.12 14.52 17.13
N THR A 57 21.37 14.32 15.84
CA THR A 57 20.53 14.82 14.75
C THR A 57 20.06 13.67 13.88
N VAL A 58 18.75 13.59 13.62
CA VAL A 58 18.13 12.54 12.78
C VAL A 58 17.83 13.10 11.39
N ASN A 59 18.16 12.35 10.34
CA ASN A 59 17.85 12.70 8.95
C ASN A 59 17.17 11.51 8.23
N PRO A 60 16.08 11.74 7.45
CA PRO A 60 15.39 13.02 7.26
C PRO A 60 14.72 13.54 8.55
N ALA A 61 14.59 14.88 8.67
CA ALA A 61 13.95 15.52 9.83
C ALA A 61 12.43 15.26 9.89
N SER A 62 11.83 14.94 8.74
CA SER A 62 10.49 14.37 8.64
C SER A 62 10.35 13.47 7.42
N ALA A 63 9.38 12.56 7.45
CA ALA A 63 9.00 11.76 6.30
C ALA A 63 7.48 11.53 6.25
N THR A 64 6.94 11.41 5.04
CA THR A 64 5.59 10.88 4.82
C THR A 64 5.71 9.63 3.96
N LEU A 65 5.13 8.53 4.42
CA LEU A 65 5.18 7.25 3.72
C LEU A 65 3.83 6.53 3.82
N PRO A 66 3.41 5.75 2.80
CA PRO A 66 2.23 4.90 2.89
C PRO A 66 2.36 3.84 3.99
N VAL A 67 1.23 3.35 4.50
CA VAL A 67 1.17 2.12 5.30
C VAL A 67 1.90 0.99 4.55
N GLY A 68 2.73 0.23 5.27
CA GLY A 68 3.55 -0.87 4.73
C GLY A 68 4.85 -0.45 4.05
N ALA A 69 5.03 0.82 3.71
CA ALA A 69 6.29 1.32 3.15
C ALA A 69 7.37 1.47 4.23
N THR A 70 8.62 1.54 3.79
CA THR A 70 9.78 1.74 4.68
C THR A 70 10.57 2.99 4.31
N GLN A 71 11.15 3.66 5.32
CA GLN A 71 12.06 4.79 5.15
C GLN A 71 13.29 4.61 6.05
N GLN A 72 14.48 4.76 5.48
CA GLN A 72 15.73 4.72 6.24
C GLN A 72 15.99 6.09 6.88
N PHE A 73 16.33 6.07 8.17
CA PHE A 73 16.81 7.23 8.93
C PHE A 73 18.25 7.01 9.39
N ALA A 74 18.99 8.11 9.52
CA ALA A 74 20.35 8.10 10.03
C ALA A 74 20.50 9.11 11.18
N ALA A 75 21.28 8.75 12.20
CA ALA A 75 21.62 9.61 13.31
C ALA A 75 23.07 10.12 13.18
N THR A 76 23.27 11.43 13.32
CA THR A 76 24.59 12.07 13.37
C THR A 76 24.87 12.56 14.78
N LEU A 77 26.01 12.16 15.36
CA LEU A 77 26.38 12.45 16.75
C LEU A 77 27.55 13.45 16.79
N ARG A 78 27.47 14.44 17.67
CA ARG A 78 28.55 15.42 17.86
C ARG A 78 28.87 15.69 19.33
N ASP A 79 30.14 16.00 19.61
CA ASP A 79 30.58 16.50 20.92
C ASP A 79 30.23 17.99 21.12
N ALA A 80 30.54 18.53 22.30
CA ALA A 80 30.26 19.93 22.65
C ALA A 80 31.04 20.95 21.82
N SER A 81 32.10 20.52 21.12
CA SER A 81 32.90 21.34 20.20
C SER A 81 32.42 21.19 18.75
N GLY A 82 31.39 20.39 18.49
CA GLY A 82 30.83 20.16 17.16
C GLY A 82 31.53 19.08 16.33
N ASN A 83 32.49 18.34 16.88
CA ASN A 83 33.18 17.28 16.15
C ASN A 83 32.29 16.04 16.00
N LEU A 84 32.40 15.34 14.87
CA LEU A 84 31.68 14.09 14.64
C LEU A 84 32.18 12.98 15.55
N LEU A 85 31.23 12.23 16.13
CA LEU A 85 31.50 11.05 16.94
C LEU A 85 31.05 9.80 16.17
N THR A 86 31.92 8.80 16.08
CA THR A 86 31.66 7.51 15.42
C THR A 86 31.86 6.36 16.41
N GLY A 87 31.35 5.17 16.05
CA GLY A 87 31.48 3.96 16.89
C GLY A 87 30.64 3.98 18.17
N ARG A 88 29.66 4.89 18.28
CA ARG A 88 28.73 4.95 19.41
C ARG A 88 27.45 4.17 19.10
N SER A 89 26.86 3.56 20.12
CA SER A 89 25.58 2.88 20.01
C SER A 89 24.44 3.90 19.95
N VAL A 90 23.54 3.74 18.97
CA VAL A 90 22.32 4.53 18.87
C VAL A 90 21.12 3.61 19.14
N ALA A 91 20.31 3.96 20.14
CA ALA A 91 19.03 3.32 20.39
C ALA A 91 17.94 4.06 19.62
N TRP A 92 17.10 3.31 18.90
CA TRP A 92 15.97 3.84 18.16
C TRP A 92 14.65 3.46 18.84
N ALA A 93 13.70 4.39 18.87
CA ALA A 93 12.36 4.17 19.40
C ALA A 93 11.32 4.94 18.59
N SER A 94 10.09 4.45 18.62
CA SER A 94 8.89 5.15 18.13
C SER A 94 7.98 5.43 19.32
N ASP A 95 7.40 6.62 19.40
CA ASP A 95 6.39 6.96 20.41
C ASP A 95 5.04 6.26 20.16
N ASN A 96 4.83 5.76 18.94
CA ASN A 96 3.58 5.17 18.49
C ASN A 96 3.86 3.93 17.62
N LEU A 97 4.24 2.83 18.29
CA LEU A 97 4.51 1.54 17.66
C LEU A 97 3.37 1.00 16.77
N PRO A 98 2.07 1.18 17.14
CA PRO A 98 0.97 0.83 16.24
C PRO A 98 0.99 1.59 14.90
N VAL A 99 1.51 2.82 14.86
CA VAL A 99 1.58 3.65 13.65
C VAL A 99 2.86 3.40 12.87
N ALA A 100 4.03 3.43 13.52
CA ALA A 100 5.31 3.19 12.85
C ALA A 100 6.28 2.46 13.78
N THR A 101 6.96 1.45 13.25
CA THR A 101 8.04 0.73 13.94
C THR A 101 9.40 1.15 13.39
N VAL A 102 10.45 1.04 14.20
CA VAL A 102 11.83 1.32 13.80
C VAL A 102 12.74 0.21 14.29
N ASN A 103 13.64 -0.28 13.44
CA ASN A 103 14.61 -1.31 13.84
C ASN A 103 15.90 -0.69 14.40
N THR A 104 16.84 -1.55 14.85
CA THR A 104 18.12 -1.11 15.45
C THR A 104 19.04 -0.39 14.47
N ALA A 105 18.80 -0.49 13.16
CA ALA A 105 19.55 0.20 12.12
C ALA A 105 18.90 1.53 11.68
N GLY A 106 17.79 1.95 12.31
CA GLY A 106 17.06 3.16 11.94
C GLY A 106 16.16 3.02 10.72
N LEU A 107 15.85 1.80 10.28
CA LEU A 107 14.85 1.58 9.23
C LEU A 107 13.45 1.63 9.85
N VAL A 108 12.65 2.59 9.41
CA VAL A 108 11.28 2.79 9.85
C VAL A 108 10.32 2.09 8.90
N THR A 109 9.29 1.42 9.42
CA THR A 109 8.20 0.80 8.67
C THR A 109 6.88 1.39 9.11
N GLY A 110 6.07 1.89 8.17
CA GLY A 110 4.71 2.35 8.45
C GLY A 110 3.76 1.17 8.68
N VAL A 111 2.97 1.20 9.76
CA VAL A 111 2.09 0.11 10.19
C VAL A 111 0.62 0.52 10.13
N LEU A 112 0.24 1.64 10.75
CA LEU A 112 -1.10 2.22 10.68
C LEU A 112 -1.00 3.69 10.30
N ALA A 113 -2.02 4.21 9.64
CA ALA A 113 -2.08 5.62 9.33
C ALA A 113 -2.09 6.48 10.60
N GLY A 114 -1.30 7.54 10.59
CA GLY A 114 -1.20 8.47 11.71
C GLY A 114 0.19 9.05 11.89
N PRO A 115 0.35 9.95 12.87
CA PRO A 115 1.64 10.51 13.23
C PRO A 115 2.40 9.59 14.20
N ALA A 116 3.72 9.55 14.03
CA ALA A 116 4.67 8.97 14.97
C ALA A 116 5.94 9.84 15.03
N THR A 117 6.59 9.88 16.19
CA THR A 117 7.89 10.51 16.39
C THR A 117 8.94 9.41 16.56
N ILE A 118 9.90 9.39 15.64
CA ILE A 118 11.05 8.49 15.73
C ILE A 118 12.15 9.19 16.52
N THR A 119 12.65 8.56 17.57
CA THR A 119 13.69 9.08 18.46
C THR A 119 14.95 8.23 18.34
N ALA A 120 16.08 8.88 18.12
CA ALA A 120 17.41 8.29 18.23
C ALA A 120 18.09 8.81 19.50
N THR A 121 18.57 7.91 20.36
CA THR A 121 19.23 8.25 21.64
C THR A 121 20.63 7.65 21.71
N SER A 122 21.60 8.45 22.13
CA SER A 122 22.98 8.01 22.42
C SER A 122 23.50 8.76 23.64
N GLU A 123 24.01 8.02 24.64
CA GLU A 123 24.60 8.59 25.88
C GLU A 123 23.70 9.61 26.58
N GLY A 124 22.39 9.37 26.58
CA GLY A 124 21.40 10.25 27.21
C GLY A 124 20.99 11.46 26.37
N GLN A 125 21.65 11.72 25.23
CA GLN A 125 21.24 12.74 24.27
C GLN A 125 20.31 12.15 23.22
N SER A 126 19.33 12.93 22.75
CA SER A 126 18.34 12.46 21.78
C SER A 126 18.12 13.45 20.64
N GLY A 127 17.78 12.90 19.47
CA GLY A 127 17.29 13.63 18.30
C GLY A 127 16.02 12.96 17.78
N THR A 128 15.12 13.73 17.18
CA THR A 128 13.82 13.23 16.73
C THR A 128 13.59 13.49 15.25
N SER A 129 12.67 12.70 14.67
CA SER A 129 12.11 12.91 13.35
C SER A 129 10.60 12.69 13.37
N ALA A 130 9.87 13.55 12.66
CA ALA A 130 8.43 13.42 12.52
C ALA A 130 8.08 12.49 11.35
N VAL A 131 7.35 11.42 11.61
CA VAL A 131 6.88 10.49 10.61
C VAL A 131 5.36 10.57 10.52
N THR A 132 4.86 10.84 9.33
CA THR A 132 3.43 10.70 9.01
C THR A 132 3.26 9.45 8.17
N VAL A 133 2.64 8.42 8.73
CA VAL A 133 2.19 7.29 7.93
C VAL A 133 0.88 7.71 7.29
N ALA A 134 0.94 7.98 5.99
CA ALA A 134 -0.25 8.21 5.21
C ALA A 134 -0.97 6.87 5.08
N SER A 135 -2.28 6.86 5.31
CA SER A 135 -3.10 5.81 4.74
C SER A 135 -2.74 5.70 3.26
N GLY A 136 -2.44 4.50 2.76
CA GLY A 136 -2.48 4.28 1.32
C GLY A 136 -3.92 4.55 0.90
N SER A 137 -4.23 5.79 0.51
CA SER A 137 -5.58 6.30 0.27
C SER A 137 -6.65 5.69 1.19
N SER A 138 -6.72 6.13 2.46
CA SER A 138 -8.02 6.10 3.12
C SER A 138 -8.84 7.17 2.40
N GLY A 139 -9.61 6.78 1.39
CA GLY A 139 -10.65 7.66 0.90
C GLY A 139 -11.45 8.10 2.12
N SER A 140 -11.67 9.41 2.29
CA SER A 140 -12.93 9.80 2.90
C SER A 140 -14.00 9.01 2.15
N SER A 141 -14.72 8.13 2.85
CA SER A 141 -15.75 7.33 2.24
C SER A 141 -16.59 8.23 1.32
N ASN A 142 -16.70 7.85 0.05
CA ASN A 142 -17.59 8.49 -0.92
C ASN A 142 -19.06 8.07 -0.70
N GLU A 143 -19.32 7.34 0.39
CA GLU A 143 -20.66 7.01 0.85
C GLU A 143 -21.50 8.28 1.05
N PRO A 144 -22.67 8.36 0.42
CA PRO A 144 -23.57 9.48 0.66
C PRO A 144 -24.04 9.54 2.12
N PRO A 145 -24.25 10.74 2.69
CA PRO A 145 -24.72 10.86 4.05
C PRO A 145 -26.12 10.26 4.23
N GLY A 146 -26.34 9.62 5.37
CA GLY A 146 -27.65 9.07 5.76
C GLY A 146 -27.97 7.69 5.18
N MET A 147 -26.98 6.97 4.66
CA MET A 147 -27.15 5.55 4.32
C MET A 147 -27.37 4.70 5.58
N ILE A 148 -28.19 3.67 5.44
CA ILE A 148 -28.47 2.66 6.46
C ILE A 148 -27.51 1.50 6.24
N LEU A 149 -26.83 1.07 7.30
CA LEU A 149 -25.95 -0.09 7.23
C LEU A 149 -26.74 -1.35 6.86
N ILE A 150 -26.32 -2.02 5.79
CA ILE A 150 -26.83 -3.33 5.37
C ILE A 150 -25.94 -4.43 5.95
N ASN A 151 -24.61 -4.29 5.80
CA ASN A 151 -23.67 -5.31 6.23
C ASN A 151 -22.23 -4.77 6.42
N GLU A 152 -21.53 -5.38 7.38
CA GLU A 152 -20.06 -5.28 7.53
C GLU A 152 -19.48 -6.68 7.56
N GLN A 153 -18.68 -7.02 6.55
CA GLN A 153 -18.08 -8.33 6.42
C GLN A 153 -16.55 -8.25 6.52
N PRO A 154 -15.98 -8.59 7.70
CA PRO A 154 -14.53 -8.56 7.90
C PRO A 154 -13.81 -9.78 7.30
N TRP A 155 -14.54 -10.68 6.63
CA TRP A 155 -14.02 -11.92 6.05
C TRP A 155 -13.27 -12.82 7.03
N ASN A 156 -13.76 -12.95 8.27
CA ASN A 156 -13.31 -13.94 9.24
C ASN A 156 -14.02 -15.30 9.10
N CYS A 157 -14.99 -15.41 8.18
CA CYS A 157 -15.70 -16.62 7.80
C CYS A 157 -16.31 -16.46 6.40
N LEU A 158 -16.48 -17.58 5.69
CA LEU A 158 -17.09 -17.60 4.34
C LEU A 158 -18.61 -17.54 4.35
N SER A 159 -19.26 -18.10 5.37
CA SER A 159 -20.72 -18.15 5.49
C SER A 159 -21.17 -17.67 6.86
N CYS A 160 -21.29 -16.36 7.00
CA CYS A 160 -21.65 -15.69 8.25
C CYS A 160 -22.13 -14.27 7.98
N ASN A 161 -22.75 -13.62 8.97
CA ASN A 161 -23.29 -12.26 8.85
C ASN A 161 -24.21 -12.09 7.63
N GLY A 162 -24.96 -13.12 7.24
CA GLY A 162 -25.85 -13.10 6.08
C GLY A 162 -25.17 -13.42 4.74
N TRP A 163 -23.85 -13.52 4.70
CA TRP A 163 -23.13 -14.00 3.52
C TRP A 163 -23.27 -15.51 3.35
N ASN A 164 -23.40 -15.91 2.09
CA ASN A 164 -23.42 -17.27 1.62
C ASN A 164 -22.16 -17.51 0.78
N TYR A 165 -21.76 -18.77 0.70
CA TYR A 165 -20.60 -19.20 -0.07
C TYR A 165 -20.92 -20.49 -0.83
N ARG A 166 -20.40 -20.57 -2.05
CA ARG A 166 -20.40 -21.79 -2.85
C ARG A 166 -19.07 -21.91 -3.57
N ALA A 167 -18.42 -23.06 -3.41
CA ALA A 167 -17.31 -23.45 -4.28
C ALA A 167 -17.88 -23.88 -5.65
N ASP A 168 -17.28 -23.39 -6.73
CA ASP A 168 -17.67 -23.71 -8.11
C ASP A 168 -16.52 -24.46 -8.80
N ALA A 169 -15.83 -23.86 -9.77
CA ALA A 169 -14.73 -24.51 -10.48
C ALA A 169 -13.36 -24.34 -9.79
N GLY A 170 -13.37 -23.79 -8.57
CA GLY A 170 -12.26 -23.56 -7.66
C GLY A 170 -12.80 -23.51 -6.23
N TRP A 171 -12.28 -22.61 -5.40
CA TRP A 171 -12.79 -22.39 -4.05
C TRP A 171 -12.36 -21.02 -3.50
N ALA A 172 -12.92 -20.64 -2.37
CA ALA A 172 -12.37 -19.59 -1.51
C ALA A 172 -12.06 -20.13 -0.12
N ASP A 173 -11.14 -19.45 0.56
CA ASP A 173 -10.81 -19.68 1.96
C ASP A 173 -10.50 -18.35 2.67
N ILE A 174 -10.38 -18.40 3.99
CA ILE A 174 -9.97 -17.25 4.80
C ILE A 174 -8.48 -17.37 5.09
N GLN A 175 -7.73 -16.30 4.82
CA GLN A 175 -6.28 -16.25 5.05
C GLN A 175 -5.89 -15.06 5.92
N THR A 176 -4.72 -15.17 6.54
CA THR A 176 -4.03 -14.00 7.08
C THR A 176 -3.26 -13.29 5.97
N ASP A 177 -3.25 -11.97 5.99
CA ASP A 177 -2.43 -11.15 5.12
C ASP A 177 -1.98 -9.92 5.89
N ALA A 178 -0.72 -9.90 6.32
CA ALA A 178 -0.19 -8.82 7.17
C ALA A 178 -0.23 -7.44 6.49
N ALA A 179 -0.37 -7.39 5.16
CA ALA A 179 -0.49 -6.15 4.41
C ALA A 179 -1.96 -5.72 4.17
N ALA A 180 -2.95 -6.50 4.63
CA ALA A 180 -4.36 -6.15 4.47
C ALA A 180 -4.70 -4.88 5.27
N PRO A 181 -5.33 -3.86 4.67
CA PRO A 181 -5.47 -2.55 5.31
C PRO A 181 -6.41 -2.48 6.52
N LYS A 182 -7.44 -3.34 6.60
CA LYS A 182 -8.48 -3.30 7.64
C LYS A 182 -8.55 -4.60 8.47
N SER A 183 -8.31 -5.77 7.87
CA SER A 183 -8.42 -7.07 8.56
C SER A 183 -7.20 -7.99 8.33
N PRO A 184 -5.99 -7.64 8.81
CA PRO A 184 -4.77 -8.43 8.59
C PRO A 184 -4.84 -9.90 9.01
N SER A 185 -5.68 -10.21 9.99
CA SER A 185 -5.86 -11.58 10.50
C SER A 185 -6.82 -12.42 9.65
N SER A 186 -7.58 -11.82 8.74
CA SER A 186 -8.67 -12.49 8.05
C SER A 186 -9.10 -11.74 6.79
N VAL A 187 -8.65 -12.23 5.65
CA VAL A 187 -9.08 -11.78 4.32
C VAL A 187 -9.71 -12.94 3.57
N LEU A 188 -10.70 -12.65 2.73
CA LEU A 188 -11.20 -13.61 1.76
C LEU A 188 -10.11 -13.82 0.72
N ARG A 189 -9.70 -15.07 0.51
CA ARG A 189 -8.85 -15.47 -0.61
C ARG A 189 -9.64 -16.36 -1.55
N VAL A 190 -9.84 -15.87 -2.77
CA VAL A 190 -10.46 -16.61 -3.86
C VAL A 190 -9.35 -17.26 -4.69
N VAL A 191 -9.46 -18.57 -4.91
CA VAL A 191 -8.41 -19.40 -5.52
C VAL A 191 -8.83 -19.88 -6.90
N PHE A 192 -8.04 -19.52 -7.91
CA PHE A 192 -8.26 -19.88 -9.31
C PHE A 192 -7.31 -21.04 -9.68
N PRO A 193 -7.74 -22.31 -9.62
CA PRO A 193 -6.88 -23.44 -9.94
C PRO A 193 -6.72 -23.59 -11.46
N THR A 194 -5.59 -24.15 -11.91
CA THR A 194 -5.32 -24.40 -13.35
C THR A 194 -6.30 -25.36 -14.03
N THR A 195 -7.07 -26.12 -13.24
CA THR A 195 -8.13 -27.02 -13.70
C THR A 195 -9.43 -26.28 -14.03
N MET A 196 -9.54 -25.00 -13.72
CA MET A 196 -10.76 -24.21 -13.91
C MET A 196 -11.08 -24.06 -15.41
N PRO A 197 -12.28 -24.44 -15.88
CA PRO A 197 -12.70 -24.20 -17.26
C PRO A 197 -12.76 -22.71 -17.60
N ARG A 198 -12.75 -22.41 -18.90
CA ARG A 198 -13.03 -21.07 -19.42
C ARG A 198 -14.44 -20.63 -19.02
N ASP A 199 -14.62 -19.32 -18.76
CA ASP A 199 -15.90 -18.67 -18.48
C ASP A 199 -16.57 -19.14 -17.18
N ASN A 200 -15.76 -19.68 -16.25
CA ASN A 200 -16.20 -20.11 -14.94
C ASN A 200 -15.60 -19.24 -13.84
N GLY A 201 -16.35 -19.13 -12.73
CA GLY A 201 -15.84 -18.62 -11.48
C GLY A 201 -15.31 -19.73 -10.57
N PRO A 202 -14.29 -19.45 -9.74
CA PRO A 202 -13.78 -20.43 -8.79
C PRO A 202 -14.77 -20.65 -7.63
N SER A 203 -15.44 -19.59 -7.19
CA SER A 203 -16.45 -19.60 -6.14
C SER A 203 -17.39 -18.42 -6.32
N ASN A 204 -18.46 -18.43 -5.54
CA ASN A 204 -19.37 -17.31 -5.41
C ASN A 204 -19.60 -17.00 -3.92
N GLU A 205 -19.38 -15.74 -3.53
CA GLU A 205 -19.73 -15.21 -2.23
C GLU A 205 -20.84 -14.17 -2.39
N TRP A 206 -21.98 -14.33 -1.70
CA TRP A 206 -23.11 -13.41 -1.88
C TRP A 206 -23.91 -13.12 -0.64
N ILE A 207 -24.57 -11.95 -0.64
CA ILE A 207 -25.51 -11.53 0.39
C ILE A 207 -26.80 -11.03 -0.25
N TYR A 208 -27.94 -11.52 0.26
CA TYR A 208 -29.25 -10.99 -0.06
C TYR A 208 -29.58 -9.80 0.83
N PHE A 209 -30.18 -8.77 0.25
CA PHE A 209 -30.69 -7.64 1.00
C PHE A 209 -32.04 -7.98 1.62
N ALA A 210 -32.19 -7.70 2.92
CA ALA A 210 -33.48 -7.86 3.58
C ALA A 210 -34.49 -6.86 3.00
N ASN A 211 -35.68 -7.32 2.63
CA ASN A 211 -36.72 -6.52 1.97
C ASN A 211 -36.23 -5.84 0.66
N PRO A 212 -36.08 -6.60 -0.44
CA PRO A 212 -35.45 -6.10 -1.66
C PRO A 212 -36.23 -4.98 -2.36
N ASN A 213 -37.51 -4.76 -2.02
CA ASN A 213 -38.32 -3.63 -2.54
C ASN A 213 -37.96 -2.29 -1.88
N PHE A 214 -37.05 -2.31 -0.90
CA PHE A 214 -36.72 -1.18 -0.05
C PHE A 214 -35.38 -0.54 -0.39
N TRP A 215 -34.62 -1.06 -1.36
CA TRP A 215 -33.29 -0.54 -1.65
C TRP A 215 -33.21 0.05 -3.05
N HIS A 216 -33.26 1.38 -3.14
CA HIS A 216 -33.09 2.11 -4.41
C HIS A 216 -31.74 2.78 -4.52
N GLU A 217 -30.99 2.88 -3.43
CA GLU A 217 -29.59 3.28 -3.46
C GLU A 217 -28.74 2.32 -2.65
N ILE A 218 -27.60 1.95 -3.21
CA ILE A 218 -26.62 1.09 -2.55
C ILE A 218 -25.24 1.73 -2.69
N TYR A 219 -24.50 1.72 -1.59
CA TYR A 219 -23.07 1.97 -1.55
C TYR A 219 -22.36 0.70 -1.08
N VAL A 220 -21.29 0.34 -1.77
CA VAL A 220 -20.42 -0.77 -1.42
C VAL A 220 -18.98 -0.27 -1.38
N SER A 221 -18.22 -0.69 -0.37
CA SER A 221 -16.76 -0.53 -0.40
C SER A 221 -16.04 -1.77 0.08
N TYR A 222 -14.85 -2.00 -0.48
CA TYR A 222 -13.99 -3.12 -0.10
C TYR A 222 -12.55 -2.85 -0.50
N TRP A 223 -11.61 -3.47 0.21
CA TRP A 223 -10.23 -3.55 -0.24
C TRP A 223 -10.06 -4.79 -1.12
N ILE A 224 -9.33 -4.67 -2.21
CA ILE A 224 -9.05 -5.78 -3.12
C ILE A 224 -7.58 -5.81 -3.52
N LYS A 225 -7.04 -7.02 -3.64
CA LYS A 225 -5.70 -7.28 -4.16
C LYS A 225 -5.72 -8.45 -5.12
N TRP A 226 -5.18 -8.27 -6.31
CA TRP A 226 -4.85 -9.36 -7.21
C TRP A 226 -3.49 -9.93 -6.82
N GLY A 227 -3.38 -11.24 -6.66
CA GLY A 227 -2.13 -11.90 -6.30
C GLY A 227 -1.02 -11.67 -7.33
N ASP A 228 0.22 -11.92 -6.94
CA ASP A 228 1.37 -11.94 -7.85
C ASP A 228 2.00 -13.35 -7.82
N PRO A 229 1.93 -14.14 -8.91
CA PRO A 229 1.46 -13.76 -10.25
C PRO A 229 -0.08 -13.71 -10.39
N TRP A 230 -0.57 -12.77 -11.20
CA TRP A 230 -1.95 -12.73 -11.70
C TRP A 230 -1.97 -13.13 -13.19
N ASP A 231 -2.70 -14.19 -13.51
CA ASP A 231 -2.82 -14.69 -14.88
C ASP A 231 -4.05 -14.10 -15.59
N ALA A 232 -3.91 -12.92 -16.19
CA ALA A 232 -5.03 -12.16 -16.77
C ALA A 232 -5.43 -12.53 -18.21
N ARG A 233 -4.70 -13.46 -18.87
CA ARG A 233 -4.84 -13.92 -20.27
C ARG A 233 -5.84 -13.12 -21.13
N ASP A 234 -5.47 -11.91 -21.57
CA ASP A 234 -6.14 -11.04 -22.56
C ASP A 234 -7.68 -10.81 -22.49
N GLN A 235 -8.41 -11.37 -21.52
CA GLN A 235 -9.89 -11.40 -21.53
C GLN A 235 -10.57 -10.89 -20.25
N GLY A 236 -9.79 -10.36 -19.29
CA GLY A 236 -10.32 -9.74 -18.08
C GLY A 236 -11.01 -10.69 -17.13
N ALA A 237 -11.46 -10.15 -15.99
CA ALA A 237 -12.12 -10.90 -14.95
C ALA A 237 -13.29 -10.12 -14.37
N LYS A 238 -14.37 -10.82 -14.00
CA LYS A 238 -15.46 -10.22 -13.23
C LYS A 238 -15.06 -10.19 -11.75
N ILE A 239 -15.57 -9.19 -10.99
CA ILE A 239 -15.26 -9.04 -9.56
C ILE A 239 -16.51 -9.03 -8.72
N SER A 240 -17.34 -8.00 -8.85
CA SER A 240 -18.54 -7.82 -8.05
C SER A 240 -19.77 -7.73 -8.94
N PHE A 241 -20.89 -8.30 -8.49
CA PHE A 241 -22.22 -8.11 -9.10
C PHE A 241 -23.13 -7.36 -8.13
N MET A 242 -23.82 -6.33 -8.63
CA MET A 242 -25.00 -5.76 -7.97
C MET A 242 -26.25 -6.21 -8.72
N TRP A 243 -27.12 -6.99 -8.07
CA TRP A 243 -28.34 -7.52 -8.65
C TRP A 243 -29.57 -6.68 -8.33
N ALA A 244 -30.37 -6.53 -9.37
CA ALA A 244 -31.71 -5.98 -9.38
C ALA A 244 -32.76 -7.08 -9.50
N GLN A 245 -33.95 -6.87 -8.92
CA GLN A 245 -35.04 -7.86 -8.95
C GLN A 245 -35.49 -8.30 -10.36
N GLY A 246 -35.21 -7.53 -11.40
CA GLY A 246 -35.51 -7.91 -12.79
C GLY A 246 -34.48 -8.87 -13.42
N GLY A 247 -33.50 -9.35 -12.65
CA GLY A 247 -32.41 -10.18 -13.16
C GLY A 247 -31.29 -9.37 -13.85
N SER A 248 -31.25 -8.07 -13.59
CA SER A 248 -30.20 -7.18 -14.12
C SER A 248 -29.00 -7.15 -13.16
N TYR A 249 -27.79 -7.07 -13.71
CA TYR A 249 -26.56 -7.03 -12.91
C TYR A 249 -25.55 -5.98 -13.42
N ILE A 250 -24.70 -5.50 -12.51
CA ILE A 250 -23.64 -4.53 -12.77
C ILE A 250 -22.29 -5.13 -12.38
N TYR A 251 -21.25 -5.00 -13.20
CA TYR A 251 -19.91 -5.59 -12.98
C TYR A 251 -18.83 -4.55 -12.78
N ALA A 252 -17.96 -4.68 -11.78
CA ALA A 252 -16.93 -3.68 -11.50
C ALA A 252 -15.55 -3.87 -12.16
N VAL A 253 -15.28 -4.94 -12.94
CA VAL A 253 -13.96 -5.08 -13.58
C VAL A 253 -13.98 -5.46 -15.04
N GLN A 254 -13.17 -4.71 -15.79
CA GLN A 254 -12.31 -5.25 -16.82
C GLN A 254 -10.86 -4.83 -16.60
N VAL A 255 -10.07 -5.84 -16.27
CA VAL A 255 -8.65 -5.84 -16.55
C VAL A 255 -8.49 -6.08 -18.05
N ALA A 256 -7.99 -5.12 -18.84
CA ALA A 256 -7.45 -5.47 -20.16
C ALA A 256 -6.43 -6.59 -19.92
N GLY A 257 -6.55 -7.75 -20.56
CA GLY A 257 -5.70 -8.87 -20.18
C GLY A 257 -4.23 -8.74 -20.65
N VAL A 258 -3.88 -7.55 -21.14
CA VAL A 258 -2.55 -6.96 -21.16
C VAL A 258 -2.52 -5.73 -20.26
N ALA A 259 -1.52 -5.64 -19.38
CA ALA A 259 -1.30 -4.47 -18.52
C ALA A 259 -1.22 -3.16 -19.34
N PRO A 260 -1.67 -2.01 -18.78
CA PRO A 260 -2.12 -1.82 -17.40
C PRO A 260 -3.55 -2.30 -17.15
N TYR A 261 -3.71 -3.03 -16.05
CA TYR A 261 -4.99 -3.50 -15.54
C TYR A 261 -5.77 -2.32 -14.92
N HIS A 262 -7.10 -2.36 -14.89
CA HIS A 262 -7.91 -1.31 -14.26
C HIS A 262 -9.28 -1.84 -13.80
N VAL A 263 -9.99 -1.03 -13.01
CA VAL A 263 -11.37 -1.29 -12.53
C VAL A 263 -12.34 -0.49 -13.39
N GLY A 264 -13.40 -1.12 -13.90
CA GLY A 264 -14.31 -0.51 -14.86
C GLY A 264 -15.68 -1.18 -14.86
N MET A 265 -16.73 -0.41 -15.15
CA MET A 265 -18.10 -0.88 -14.98
C MET A 265 -18.74 -1.38 -16.29
N VAL A 266 -19.41 -2.53 -16.25
CA VAL A 266 -20.23 -3.08 -17.35
C VAL A 266 -21.65 -3.33 -16.85
N VAL A 267 -22.66 -3.08 -17.70
CA VAL A 267 -24.06 -3.37 -17.39
C VAL A 267 -24.65 -4.36 -18.40
N GLY A 268 -25.55 -5.22 -17.94
CA GLY A 268 -26.10 -6.32 -18.73
C GLY A 268 -27.41 -6.05 -19.48
N TRP A 269 -27.88 -4.80 -19.61
CA TRP A 269 -29.26 -4.51 -20.11
C TRP A 269 -29.32 -3.39 -21.17
N PRO A 270 -30.38 -3.33 -22.02
CA PRO A 270 -30.58 -2.25 -23.00
C PRO A 270 -30.80 -0.87 -22.35
N PRO A 271 -30.36 0.25 -22.96
CA PRO A 271 -29.73 0.37 -24.28
C PRO A 271 -28.23 0.02 -24.30
N TYR A 272 -27.67 -0.30 -23.15
CA TYR A 272 -26.23 -0.35 -22.95
C TYR A 272 -25.61 -1.67 -23.41
N GLY A 273 -26.37 -2.77 -23.31
CA GLY A 273 -26.07 -4.05 -23.94
C GLY A 273 -24.81 -4.75 -23.41
N TYR A 274 -24.73 -6.05 -23.67
CA TYR A 274 -23.55 -6.84 -23.30
C TYR A 274 -22.55 -6.83 -24.46
N SER A 275 -21.34 -6.29 -24.22
CA SER A 275 -20.20 -6.45 -25.11
C SER A 275 -19.05 -7.08 -24.34
N TYR A 276 -18.51 -8.20 -24.85
CA TYR A 276 -17.36 -8.90 -24.27
C TYR A 276 -16.06 -8.16 -24.59
N GLY A 277 -15.12 -8.08 -23.64
CA GLY A 277 -13.88 -7.30 -23.76
C GLY A 277 -14.10 -5.77 -23.61
N ASP A 278 -13.10 -4.96 -23.98
CA ASP A 278 -13.01 -3.50 -23.68
C ASP A 278 -14.07 -2.65 -24.40
N GLY A 279 -15.01 -3.30 -25.10
CA GLY A 279 -16.11 -2.70 -25.84
C GLY A 279 -17.46 -2.71 -25.12
N GLY A 280 -17.51 -3.11 -23.84
CA GLY A 280 -18.70 -3.05 -22.98
C GLY A 280 -18.52 -2.25 -21.68
N VAL A 281 -17.27 -1.91 -21.34
CA VAL A 281 -16.98 -0.98 -20.24
C VAL A 281 -17.51 0.38 -20.63
N TRP A 282 -18.30 0.96 -19.75
CA TRP A 282 -18.86 2.28 -19.99
C TRP A 282 -17.75 3.34 -20.03
N HIS A 283 -17.72 4.09 -21.13
CA HIS A 283 -16.80 5.19 -21.38
C HIS A 283 -17.56 6.50 -21.68
N PRO A 284 -16.97 7.68 -21.42
CA PRO A 284 -15.61 7.87 -20.89
C PRO A 284 -15.54 7.65 -19.38
N ASN A 285 -14.47 6.98 -18.97
CA ASN A 285 -14.05 7.01 -17.56
C ASN A 285 -13.58 8.43 -17.23
N VAL A 286 -13.92 8.93 -16.04
CA VAL A 286 -13.41 10.22 -15.54
C VAL A 286 -11.89 10.14 -15.35
N THR A 287 -11.41 9.00 -14.84
CA THR A 287 -9.99 8.68 -14.69
C THR A 287 -9.83 7.16 -14.79
N THR A 288 -8.69 6.68 -15.27
CA THR A 288 -8.36 5.25 -15.26
C THR A 288 -7.24 5.00 -14.26
N THR A 289 -7.55 4.36 -13.13
CA THR A 289 -6.54 3.97 -12.14
C THR A 289 -5.93 2.64 -12.53
N SER A 290 -4.61 2.65 -12.79
CA SER A 290 -3.89 1.42 -13.10
C SER A 290 -3.74 0.53 -11.87
N VAL A 291 -4.01 -0.76 -12.05
CA VAL A 291 -3.87 -1.82 -11.07
C VAL A 291 -2.53 -2.52 -11.28
N VAL A 292 -1.78 -2.64 -10.20
CA VAL A 292 -0.53 -3.37 -10.09
C VAL A 292 -0.78 -4.58 -9.19
N THR A 293 -0.38 -5.75 -9.64
CA THR A 293 -0.55 -7.00 -8.90
C THR A 293 0.26 -6.97 -7.60
N GLY A 294 -0.23 -7.66 -6.57
CA GLY A 294 0.37 -7.67 -5.24
C GLY A 294 0.07 -6.42 -4.38
N GLN A 295 -0.61 -5.41 -4.91
CA GLN A 295 -1.01 -4.20 -4.17
C GLN A 295 -2.50 -4.22 -3.79
N TRP A 296 -2.81 -3.66 -2.62
CA TRP A 296 -4.18 -3.45 -2.16
C TRP A 296 -4.75 -2.14 -2.73
N TYR A 297 -6.01 -2.20 -3.16
CA TYR A 297 -6.77 -1.08 -3.68
C TYR A 297 -8.08 -0.96 -2.90
N PHE A 298 -8.44 0.26 -2.51
CA PHE A 298 -9.77 0.55 -1.96
C PHE A 298 -10.73 0.86 -3.09
N VAL A 299 -11.74 0.02 -3.28
CA VAL A 299 -12.77 0.20 -4.30
C VAL A 299 -14.07 0.61 -3.62
N GLU A 300 -14.70 1.62 -4.20
CA GLU A 300 -16.00 2.12 -3.75
C GLU A 300 -16.93 2.16 -4.96
N GLU A 301 -18.15 1.67 -4.78
CA GLU A 301 -19.19 1.58 -5.80
C GLU A 301 -20.46 2.22 -5.26
N TYR A 302 -21.10 3.06 -6.08
CA TYR A 302 -22.37 3.69 -5.74
C TYR A 302 -23.38 3.53 -6.87
N PHE A 303 -24.54 2.99 -6.51
CA PHE A 303 -25.64 2.73 -7.41
C PHE A 303 -26.90 3.41 -6.88
N LYS A 304 -27.62 4.07 -7.78
CA LYS A 304 -28.93 4.64 -7.49
C LYS A 304 -29.89 4.37 -8.63
N TYR A 305 -31.04 3.79 -8.31
CA TYR A 305 -32.17 3.68 -9.20
C TYR A 305 -32.70 5.06 -9.61
N PRO A 306 -33.32 5.16 -10.80
CA PRO A 306 -34.06 6.33 -11.19
C PRO A 306 -35.19 6.61 -10.20
N THR A 307 -35.55 7.88 -10.02
CA THR A 307 -36.59 8.31 -9.09
C THR A 307 -37.97 7.72 -9.45
N LEU A 308 -38.18 7.39 -10.72
CA LEU A 308 -39.37 6.72 -11.23
C LEU A 308 -38.96 5.42 -11.93
N PRO A 309 -39.72 4.31 -11.77
CA PRO A 309 -39.44 3.07 -12.49
C PRO A 309 -39.31 3.30 -14.02
N GLY A 310 -38.21 2.86 -14.61
CA GLY A 310 -37.88 3.07 -16.03
C GLY A 310 -37.45 4.51 -16.39
N GLY A 311 -37.23 5.37 -15.40
CA GLY A 311 -36.67 6.70 -15.57
C GLY A 311 -35.20 6.68 -16.00
N SER A 312 -34.66 7.86 -16.27
CA SER A 312 -33.31 8.05 -16.77
C SER A 312 -32.46 8.92 -15.86
N ASP A 313 -32.75 9.02 -14.57
CA ASP A 313 -31.99 9.80 -13.59
C ASP A 313 -31.20 8.92 -12.61
N GLY A 314 -31.03 7.64 -12.94
CA GLY A 314 -30.20 6.72 -12.20
C GLY A 314 -28.73 7.13 -12.22
N ILE A 315 -27.97 6.60 -11.27
CA ILE A 315 -26.55 6.90 -11.09
C ILE A 315 -25.77 5.60 -10.94
N ILE A 316 -24.58 5.56 -11.56
CA ILE A 316 -23.54 4.57 -11.34
C ILE A 316 -22.22 5.34 -11.21
N ARG A 317 -21.53 5.20 -10.07
CA ARG A 317 -20.21 5.82 -9.83
C ARG A 317 -19.29 4.82 -9.17
N TRP A 318 -18.00 4.93 -9.45
CA TRP A 318 -17.00 4.17 -8.71
C TRP A 318 -15.70 4.94 -8.54
N TRP A 319 -15.01 4.60 -7.46
CA TRP A 319 -13.73 5.16 -7.08
C TRP A 319 -12.73 4.04 -6.85
N VAL A 320 -11.47 4.34 -7.17
CA VAL A 320 -10.33 3.48 -6.82
C VAL A 320 -9.36 4.36 -6.05
N ASN A 321 -9.03 3.97 -4.82
CA ASN A 321 -8.15 4.71 -3.93
C ASN A 321 -8.63 6.16 -3.73
N GLY A 322 -9.95 6.35 -3.61
CA GLY A 322 -10.61 7.66 -3.50
C GLY A 322 -10.63 8.49 -4.79
N THR A 323 -10.01 8.02 -5.88
CA THR A 323 -10.04 8.71 -7.19
C THR A 323 -11.29 8.30 -7.95
N LEU A 324 -12.11 9.27 -8.38
CA LEU A 324 -13.30 9.01 -9.19
C LEU A 324 -12.90 8.44 -10.55
N ASN A 325 -13.23 7.17 -10.79
CA ASN A 325 -12.90 6.50 -12.05
C ASN A 325 -14.08 6.56 -13.03
N GLY A 326 -15.32 6.44 -12.54
CA GLY A 326 -16.52 6.61 -13.38
C GLY A 326 -17.61 7.43 -12.71
N ASP A 327 -18.29 8.25 -13.50
CA ASP A 327 -19.39 9.13 -13.05
C ASP A 327 -20.53 9.16 -14.07
N PHE A 328 -21.32 8.11 -14.07
CA PHE A 328 -22.46 7.98 -14.98
C PHE A 328 -23.71 8.49 -14.29
N ARG A 329 -24.22 9.58 -14.83
CA ARG A 329 -25.46 10.21 -14.42
C ARG A 329 -26.41 10.12 -15.60
N ASN A 330 -27.67 9.93 -15.27
CA ASN A 330 -28.74 9.66 -16.22
C ASN A 330 -28.78 8.22 -16.74
N VAL A 331 -28.51 7.27 -15.84
CA VAL A 331 -28.60 5.84 -16.16
C VAL A 331 -30.06 5.44 -16.25
N VAL A 332 -30.42 4.80 -17.36
CA VAL A 332 -31.71 4.13 -17.53
C VAL A 332 -31.60 2.75 -16.92
N TYR A 333 -32.15 2.58 -15.71
CA TYR A 333 -32.30 1.24 -15.15
C TYR A 333 -33.56 0.58 -15.70
N PRO A 334 -33.61 -0.75 -15.74
CA PRO A 334 -34.85 -1.48 -15.94
C PRO A 334 -35.89 -1.10 -14.88
N ALA A 335 -37.18 -1.26 -15.20
CA ALA A 335 -38.29 -0.88 -14.33
C ALA A 335 -38.50 -1.90 -13.18
N ASP A 336 -37.42 -2.17 -12.45
CA ASP A 336 -37.37 -3.10 -11.34
C ASP A 336 -37.72 -2.41 -10.03
N LEU A 337 -38.02 -3.19 -8.99
CA LEU A 337 -38.51 -2.71 -7.70
C LEU A 337 -37.39 -2.36 -6.69
N GLY A 338 -36.12 -2.48 -7.09
CA GLY A 338 -34.97 -2.21 -6.24
C GLY A 338 -33.86 -3.25 -6.39
N PHE A 339 -32.78 -3.03 -5.65
CA PHE A 339 -31.66 -3.94 -5.53
C PHE A 339 -31.96 -5.06 -4.54
N GLU A 340 -31.49 -6.27 -4.84
CA GLU A 340 -31.79 -7.45 -4.02
C GLU A 340 -30.57 -8.19 -3.50
N GLN A 341 -29.41 -8.03 -4.13
CA GLN A 341 -28.25 -8.85 -3.81
C GLN A 341 -26.95 -8.21 -4.27
N PHE A 342 -25.89 -8.44 -3.49
CA PHE A 342 -24.52 -8.20 -3.89
C PHE A 342 -23.73 -9.51 -3.89
N GLU A 343 -22.84 -9.69 -4.86
CA GLU A 343 -21.99 -10.86 -4.99
C GLU A 343 -20.54 -10.51 -5.31
N PHE A 344 -19.64 -11.43 -4.99
CA PHE A 344 -18.31 -11.56 -5.57
C PHE A 344 -18.22 -12.82 -6.46
N PRO A 345 -18.73 -12.79 -7.70
CA PRO A 345 -18.71 -13.93 -8.61
C PRO A 345 -17.48 -13.80 -9.52
N PHE A 346 -16.31 -13.87 -8.89
CA PHE A 346 -15.06 -13.78 -9.62
C PHE A 346 -15.06 -14.74 -10.81
N THR A 347 -14.77 -14.28 -12.02
CA THR A 347 -14.84 -15.14 -13.22
C THR A 347 -13.69 -14.83 -14.14
N HIS A 348 -12.93 -15.84 -14.56
CA HIS A 348 -11.98 -15.67 -15.66
C HIS A 348 -12.61 -16.07 -16.99
N GLN A 349 -12.43 -15.24 -18.00
CA GLN A 349 -12.86 -15.54 -19.38
C GLN A 349 -11.85 -16.42 -20.15
N ALA A 350 -10.83 -16.93 -19.45
CA ALA A 350 -9.84 -17.88 -19.92
C ALA A 350 -9.56 -18.91 -18.81
N THR A 351 -9.24 -20.16 -19.18
CA THR A 351 -8.64 -21.12 -18.23
C THR A 351 -7.38 -20.47 -17.62
N PRO A 352 -7.00 -20.69 -16.36
CA PRO A 352 -5.70 -20.22 -15.87
C PRO A 352 -4.55 -21.21 -16.20
N LEU A 353 -3.39 -20.69 -16.60
CA LEU A 353 -2.13 -21.43 -16.83
C LEU A 353 -1.34 -21.66 -15.54
N ALA A 354 -1.53 -20.78 -14.56
CA ALA A 354 -0.96 -20.90 -13.23
C ALA A 354 -2.05 -20.64 -12.19
N GLN A 355 -1.91 -21.25 -11.02
CA GLN A 355 -2.82 -20.96 -9.91
C GLN A 355 -2.65 -19.50 -9.49
N SER A 356 -3.74 -18.73 -9.51
CA SER A 356 -3.77 -17.32 -9.14
C SER A 356 -4.80 -17.07 -8.03
N TYR A 357 -4.76 -15.87 -7.48
CA TYR A 357 -5.58 -15.51 -6.32
C TYR A 357 -6.12 -14.09 -6.46
N VAL A 358 -7.32 -13.87 -5.93
CA VAL A 358 -7.80 -12.54 -5.56
C VAL A 358 -8.06 -12.53 -4.06
N TYR A 359 -7.72 -11.42 -3.42
CA TYR A 359 -7.96 -11.21 -2.00
C TYR A 359 -8.94 -10.05 -1.82
N VAL A 360 -9.89 -10.20 -0.91
CA VAL A 360 -10.80 -9.12 -0.49
C VAL A 360 -10.64 -8.93 1.01
N ASP A 361 -10.42 -7.70 1.42
CA ASP A 361 -10.37 -7.30 2.82
C ASP A 361 -11.52 -6.33 3.11
N HIS A 362 -12.33 -6.74 4.08
CA HIS A 362 -13.41 -5.97 4.68
C HIS A 362 -14.41 -5.33 3.69
N THR A 363 -15.57 -5.95 3.52
CA THR A 363 -16.64 -5.43 2.66
C THR A 363 -17.70 -4.70 3.49
N HIS A 364 -17.92 -3.44 3.19
CA HIS A 364 -18.99 -2.62 3.74
C HIS A 364 -20.12 -2.48 2.72
N LEU A 365 -21.36 -2.66 3.17
CA LEU A 365 -22.56 -2.38 2.39
C LEU A 365 -23.52 -1.51 3.19
N SER A 366 -24.00 -0.46 2.54
CA SER A 366 -25.06 0.39 3.05
C SER A 366 -26.01 0.79 1.93
N GLY A 367 -27.20 1.26 2.29
CA GLY A 367 -28.18 1.66 1.31
C GLY A 367 -29.30 2.49 1.90
N ARG A 368 -30.22 2.91 1.03
CA ARG A 368 -31.46 3.56 1.45
C ARG A 368 -32.61 3.30 0.46
N PRO A 369 -33.85 3.57 0.90
CA PRO A 369 -35.04 3.45 0.06
C PRO A 369 -35.16 4.45 -1.06
#